data_AF-A0A7W1JGG4-F1
#
_entry.id   AF-A0A7W1JGG4-F1
#
_cell.length_a   1.000
_cell.length_b   1.000
_cell.length_c   1.000
_cell.angle_alpha   90.00
_cell.angle_beta   90.00
_cell.angle_gamma   90.00
#
_symmetry.space_group_name_H-M   'P 1'
#
loop_
_entity.id
_entity.type
_entity.pdbx_description
1 polymer ?
#
loop_
_entity_poly.entity_id
_entity_poly.type
_entity_poly.pdbx_seq_one_letter_code
_entity_poly.pdbx_strand_id
1 'polypeptide(L)'
;MKKTKRLSASLLCLVILATALVPEAFGQDRRRSRFGRKSRTVAIIGGGAATGALLGGKKGAAIGAGGATLYAMNRKAARRNFKQRNRTLATVAGGTALGAGVGAVAGGKKAAAAGALIGGGGSYVYSRSRRARRRY
;
A
#
# COMPACT_ATOMS: atom_id res chain seq x y z
N MET A 1 -8.64 -35.50 -4.50
CA MET A 1 -8.56 -34.02 -4.70
C MET A 1 -8.82 -33.15 -3.46
N LYS A 2 -9.21 -33.66 -2.27
CA LYS A 2 -9.48 -32.83 -1.07
C LYS A 2 -8.23 -32.38 -0.29
N LYS A 3 -7.13 -33.14 -0.34
CA LYS A 3 -5.90 -32.90 0.45
C LYS A 3 -5.15 -31.61 0.02
N THR A 4 -5.06 -31.34 -1.28
CA THR A 4 -4.36 -30.16 -1.83
C THR A 4 -5.07 -28.84 -1.53
N LYS A 5 -6.42 -28.83 -1.47
CA LYS A 5 -7.20 -27.64 -1.09
C LYS A 5 -7.03 -27.26 0.39
N ARG A 6 -6.88 -28.25 1.28
CA ARG A 6 -6.59 -28.02 2.71
C ARG A 6 -5.17 -27.49 2.92
N LEU A 7 -4.20 -28.03 2.18
CA LEU A 7 -2.81 -27.56 2.19
C LEU A 7 -2.65 -26.12 1.67
N SER A 8 -3.36 -25.76 0.61
CA SER A 8 -3.35 -24.38 0.10
C SER A 8 -4.03 -23.40 1.05
N ALA A 9 -5.15 -23.81 1.67
CA ALA A 9 -5.81 -23.00 2.69
C ALA A 9 -4.93 -22.78 3.93
N SER A 10 -4.21 -23.81 4.40
CA SER A 10 -3.31 -23.68 5.54
C SER A 10 -2.10 -22.79 5.23
N LEU A 11 -1.52 -22.87 4.03
CA LEU A 11 -0.43 -22.00 3.57
C LEU A 11 -0.88 -20.54 3.51
N LEU A 12 -2.06 -20.28 2.97
CA LEU A 12 -2.64 -18.94 2.90
C LEU A 12 -2.92 -18.37 4.29
N CYS A 13 -3.41 -19.20 5.22
CA CYS A 13 -3.61 -18.82 6.61
C CYS A 13 -2.28 -18.47 7.30
N LEU A 14 -1.22 -19.26 7.06
CA LEU A 14 0.12 -19.03 7.61
C LEU A 14 0.74 -17.72 7.11
N VAL A 15 0.56 -17.40 5.82
CA VAL A 15 1.01 -16.12 5.25
C VAL A 15 0.26 -14.95 5.87
N ILE A 16 -1.06 -15.06 6.06
CA ILE A 16 -1.85 -14.01 6.72
C ILE A 16 -1.40 -13.82 8.18
N LEU A 17 -1.18 -14.91 8.90
CA LEU A 17 -0.71 -14.88 10.30
C LEU A 17 0.68 -14.26 10.42
N ALA A 18 1.60 -14.60 9.51
CA ALA A 18 2.92 -13.99 9.44
C ALA A 18 2.83 -12.48 9.18
N THR A 19 1.95 -12.03 8.26
CA THR A 19 1.76 -10.59 8.00
C THR A 19 1.15 -9.83 9.17
N ALA A 20 0.36 -10.50 10.02
CA ALA A 20 -0.27 -9.88 11.19
C ALA A 20 0.72 -9.65 12.35
N LEU A 21 1.82 -10.40 12.41
CA LEU A 21 2.84 -10.31 13.47
C LEU A 21 3.92 -9.24 13.20
N VAL A 22 4.10 -8.80 11.96
CA VAL A 22 5.11 -7.81 11.56
C VAL A 22 5.01 -6.45 12.29
N PRO A 23 3.82 -5.89 12.60
CA PRO A 23 3.73 -4.56 13.20
C PRO A 23 4.28 -4.48 14.64
N GLU A 24 4.30 -5.59 15.38
CA GLU A 24 4.58 -5.61 16.83
C GLU A 24 6.10 -5.62 17.14
N ALA A 25 6.96 -6.04 16.20
CA ALA A 25 8.39 -6.21 16.45
C ALA A 25 9.23 -4.92 16.26
N PHE A 26 8.69 -3.88 15.63
CA PHE A 26 9.42 -2.64 15.37
C PHE A 26 9.00 -1.55 16.35
N GLY A 27 9.66 -1.53 17.52
CA GLY A 27 9.60 -0.41 18.47
C GLY A 27 10.02 0.89 17.79
N GLN A 28 9.05 1.69 17.35
CA GLN A 28 9.32 2.91 16.60
C GLN A 28 9.48 4.10 17.55
N ASP A 29 10.72 4.39 17.92
CA ASP A 29 11.04 5.60 18.69
C ASP A 29 10.59 6.85 17.92
N ARG A 30 9.67 7.60 18.54
CA ARG A 30 9.07 8.80 17.96
C ARG A 30 10.04 9.99 18.07
N ARG A 31 11.18 9.93 17.38
CA ARG A 31 12.04 11.11 17.24
C ARG A 31 11.31 12.17 16.41
N ARG A 32 11.22 13.38 16.96
CA ARG A 32 10.60 14.55 16.33
C ARG A 32 11.45 14.95 15.12
N SER A 33 11.08 14.44 13.95
CA SER A 33 11.77 14.74 12.68
C SER A 33 11.72 16.24 12.39
N ARG A 34 12.89 16.83 12.09
CA ARG A 34 13.03 18.24 11.67
C ARG A 34 12.57 18.48 10.22
N PHE A 35 12.16 17.44 9.50
CA PHE A 35 11.76 17.55 8.10
C PHE A 35 10.36 18.13 7.93
N GLY A 36 10.19 18.95 6.89
CA GLY A 36 8.89 19.48 6.47
C GLY A 36 7.84 18.37 6.27
N ARG A 37 6.57 18.68 6.53
CA ARG A 37 5.47 17.70 6.52
C ARG A 37 5.27 16.98 5.18
N LYS A 38 5.56 17.68 4.07
CA LYS A 38 5.58 17.12 2.70
C LYS A 38 6.79 16.23 2.48
N SER A 39 7.98 16.68 2.88
CA SER A 39 9.24 15.92 2.83
C SER A 39 9.11 14.59 3.59
N ARG A 40 8.45 14.58 4.75
CA ARG A 40 8.18 13.35 5.50
C ARG A 40 7.23 12.38 4.78
N THR A 41 6.31 12.89 3.96
CA THR A 41 5.42 12.05 3.14
C THR A 41 6.21 11.41 2.01
N VAL A 42 7.06 12.18 1.35
CA VAL A 42 7.98 11.68 0.31
C VAL A 42 8.95 10.66 0.91
N ALA A 43 9.51 10.93 2.09
CA ALA A 43 10.43 10.00 2.76
C ALA A 43 9.76 8.68 3.15
N ILE A 44 8.50 8.69 3.57
CA ILE A 44 7.75 7.45 3.85
C ILE A 44 7.56 6.65 2.55
N ILE A 45 7.16 7.31 1.47
CA ILE A 45 6.93 6.65 0.17
C ILE A 45 8.24 6.12 -0.41
N GLY A 46 9.28 6.96 -0.43
CA GLY A 46 10.61 6.60 -0.91
C GLY A 46 11.27 5.53 -0.04
N GLY A 47 11.12 5.59 1.27
CA GLY A 47 11.58 4.56 2.20
C GLY A 47 10.88 3.23 1.94
N GLY A 48 9.55 3.23 1.83
CA GLY A 48 8.79 2.02 1.49
C GLY A 48 9.19 1.45 0.13
N ALA A 49 9.38 2.31 -0.88
CA ALA A 49 9.87 1.90 -2.19
C ALA A 49 11.27 1.29 -2.13
N ALA A 50 12.20 1.92 -1.40
CA ALA A 50 13.57 1.45 -1.24
C ALA A 50 13.62 0.11 -0.50
N THR A 51 12.94 -0.01 0.64
CA THR A 51 12.85 -1.29 1.37
C THR A 51 12.22 -2.38 0.51
N GLY A 52 11.14 -2.04 -0.21
CA GLY A 52 10.52 -2.97 -1.15
C GLY A 52 11.47 -3.38 -2.29
N ALA A 53 12.27 -2.44 -2.81
CA ALA A 53 13.25 -2.72 -3.84
C ALA A 53 14.35 -3.66 -3.36
N LEU A 54 14.82 -3.46 -2.13
CA LEU A 54 15.83 -4.32 -1.51
C LEU A 54 15.33 -5.75 -1.32
N LEU A 55 14.06 -5.92 -0.90
CA LEU A 55 13.49 -7.24 -0.60
C LEU A 55 12.96 -7.97 -1.83
N GLY A 56 12.45 -7.25 -2.84
CA GLY A 56 11.71 -7.85 -3.96
C GLY A 56 12.01 -7.22 -5.32
N GLY A 57 13.11 -6.50 -5.44
CA GLY A 57 13.51 -5.83 -6.68
C GLY A 57 12.45 -4.86 -7.21
N LYS A 58 12.33 -4.76 -8.53
CA LYS A 58 11.39 -3.84 -9.19
C LYS A 58 9.93 -4.05 -8.75
N LYS A 59 9.53 -5.30 -8.49
CA LYS A 59 8.16 -5.63 -8.06
C LYS A 59 7.94 -5.23 -6.61
N GLY A 60 8.87 -5.56 -5.73
CA GLY A 60 8.83 -5.16 -4.33
C GLY A 60 8.85 -3.64 -4.16
N ALA A 61 9.59 -2.91 -5.01
CA ALA A 61 9.59 -1.45 -5.04
C ALA A 61 8.20 -0.88 -5.31
N ALA A 62 7.46 -1.46 -6.26
CA ALA A 62 6.08 -1.05 -6.58
C ALA A 62 5.12 -1.34 -5.42
N ILE A 63 5.25 -2.50 -4.77
CA ILE A 63 4.46 -2.87 -3.58
C ILE A 63 4.75 -1.89 -2.43
N GLY A 64 6.02 -1.67 -2.13
CA GLY A 64 6.48 -0.81 -1.05
C GLY A 64 6.09 0.65 -1.28
N ALA A 65 6.29 1.17 -2.49
CA ALA A 65 5.87 2.51 -2.87
C ALA A 65 4.34 2.66 -2.79
N GLY A 66 3.60 1.69 -3.33
CA GLY A 66 2.14 1.71 -3.34
C GLY A 66 1.54 1.68 -1.94
N GLY A 67 2.00 0.76 -1.10
CA GLY A 67 1.55 0.62 0.30
C GLY A 67 1.91 1.83 1.16
N ALA A 68 3.15 2.31 1.04
CA ALA A 68 3.59 3.50 1.75
C ALA A 68 2.84 4.76 1.28
N THR A 69 2.47 4.86 0.00
CA THR A 69 1.66 5.96 -0.52
C THR A 69 0.25 5.94 0.06
N LEU A 70 -0.40 4.77 0.09
CA LEU A 70 -1.71 4.61 0.71
C LEU A 70 -1.70 5.03 2.18
N TYR A 71 -0.69 4.60 2.94
CA TYR A 71 -0.51 4.98 4.33
C TYR A 71 -0.25 6.48 4.50
N ALA A 72 0.75 7.02 3.78
CA ALA A 72 1.20 8.39 3.94
C ALA A 72 0.11 9.41 3.57
N MET A 73 -0.67 9.15 2.51
CA MET A 73 -1.75 10.04 2.05
C MET A 73 -3.00 9.99 2.95
N ASN A 74 -3.21 8.89 3.67
CA ASN A 74 -4.32 8.75 4.61
C ASN A 74 -4.06 9.45 5.96
N ARG A 75 -2.80 9.69 6.33
CA ARG A 75 -2.41 10.30 7.62
C ARG A 75 -2.95 11.73 7.80
N LYS A 76 -3.29 12.12 9.05
CA LYS A 76 -3.81 13.47 9.40
C LYS A 76 -2.93 14.60 8.87
N ALA A 77 -1.61 14.46 8.91
CA ALA A 77 -0.68 15.47 8.41
C ALA A 77 -0.75 15.64 6.88
N ALA A 78 -0.96 14.59 6.08
CA ALA A 78 -1.14 14.75 4.64
C ALA A 78 -2.48 15.45 4.31
N ARG A 79 -3.54 15.16 5.07
CA ARG A 79 -4.86 15.77 4.87
C ARG A 79 -4.87 17.30 5.00
N ARG A 80 -4.02 17.86 5.87
CA ARG A 80 -3.91 19.31 6.11
C ARG A 80 -3.05 20.05 5.08
N ASN A 81 -2.12 19.36 4.41
CA ASN A 81 -1.10 20.01 3.57
C ASN A 81 -1.27 19.72 2.07
N PHE A 82 -2.00 18.67 1.71
CA PHE A 82 -2.25 18.33 0.32
C PHE A 82 -3.70 18.59 -0.06
N LYS A 83 -3.89 19.21 -1.23
CA LYS A 83 -5.20 19.37 -1.85
C LYS A 83 -5.90 18.01 -1.97
N GLN A 84 -7.21 18.02 -1.80
CA GLN A 84 -8.01 16.79 -1.79
C GLN A 84 -7.93 16.02 -3.11
N ARG A 85 -7.80 16.73 -4.24
CA ARG A 85 -7.59 16.14 -5.57
C ARG A 85 -6.28 15.37 -5.63
N ASN A 86 -5.16 15.98 -5.25
CA ASN A 86 -3.84 15.34 -5.24
C ASN A 86 -3.79 14.12 -4.32
N ARG A 87 -4.45 14.20 -3.15
CA ARG A 87 -4.55 13.02 -2.26
C ARG A 87 -5.31 11.89 -2.90
N THR A 88 -6.43 12.18 -3.57
CA THR A 88 -7.21 11.13 -4.25
C THR A 88 -6.40 10.49 -5.37
N LEU A 89 -5.73 11.31 -6.19
CA LEU A 89 -4.84 10.84 -7.24
C LEU A 89 -3.70 9.99 -6.69
N ALA A 90 -3.06 10.42 -5.60
CA ALA A 90 -1.99 9.67 -4.96
C ALA A 90 -2.49 8.37 -4.33
N THR A 91 -3.69 8.35 -3.73
CA THR A 91 -4.31 7.12 -3.21
C THR A 91 -4.64 6.15 -4.33
N VAL A 92 -5.19 6.62 -5.46
CA VAL A 92 -5.45 5.77 -6.63
C VAL A 92 -4.14 5.24 -7.20
N ALA A 93 -3.17 6.12 -7.46
CA ALA A 93 -1.85 5.72 -7.98
C ALA A 93 -1.13 4.74 -7.04
N GLY A 94 -1.20 4.97 -5.73
CA GLY A 94 -0.64 4.09 -4.71
C GLY A 94 -1.33 2.72 -4.70
N GLY A 95 -2.65 2.69 -4.80
CA GLY A 95 -3.43 1.45 -4.92
C GLY A 95 -3.15 0.69 -6.20
N THR A 96 -3.05 1.38 -7.34
CA THR A 96 -2.66 0.81 -8.63
C THR A 96 -1.25 0.22 -8.56
N ALA A 97 -0.27 0.96 -8.03
CA ALA A 97 1.11 0.48 -7.93
C ALA A 97 1.25 -0.72 -6.98
N LEU A 98 0.55 -0.69 -5.84
CA LEU A 98 0.52 -1.81 -4.90
C LEU A 98 -0.13 -3.03 -5.55
N GLY A 99 -1.31 -2.87 -6.13
CA GLY A 99 -2.03 -3.95 -6.79
C GLY A 99 -1.26 -4.53 -7.98
N ALA A 100 -0.61 -3.68 -8.79
CA ALA A 100 0.25 -4.10 -9.88
C ALA A 100 1.47 -4.86 -9.39
N GLY A 101 2.12 -4.36 -8.33
CA GLY A 101 3.28 -5.00 -7.72
C GLY A 101 2.93 -6.38 -7.17
N VAL A 102 1.85 -6.48 -6.39
CA VAL A 102 1.37 -7.75 -5.81
C VAL A 102 0.95 -8.71 -6.92
N GLY A 103 0.18 -8.24 -7.90
CA GLY A 103 -0.23 -9.04 -9.05
C GLY A 103 0.96 -9.53 -9.89
N ALA A 104 1.98 -8.70 -10.08
CA ALA A 104 3.20 -9.07 -10.79
C ALA A 104 4.00 -10.16 -10.07
N VAL A 105 3.98 -10.17 -8.74
CA VAL A 105 4.61 -11.23 -7.93
C VAL A 105 3.78 -12.50 -8.01
N ALA A 106 2.45 -12.41 -7.85
CA ALA A 106 1.57 -13.57 -7.78
C ALA A 106 1.36 -14.29 -9.12
N GLY A 107 1.29 -13.56 -10.24
CA GLY A 107 0.91 -14.16 -11.53
C GLY A 107 1.47 -13.45 -12.77
N GLY A 108 2.56 -12.69 -12.62
CA GLY A 108 3.23 -12.04 -13.74
C GLY A 108 2.43 -10.89 -14.37
N LYS A 109 2.64 -10.62 -15.67
CA LYS A 109 2.15 -9.40 -16.33
C LYS A 109 0.62 -9.27 -16.35
N LYS A 110 -0.11 -10.36 -16.60
CA LYS A 110 -1.58 -10.35 -16.65
C LYS A 110 -2.18 -10.09 -15.27
N ALA A 111 -1.64 -10.75 -14.24
CA ALA A 111 -2.05 -10.52 -12.86
C ALA A 111 -1.64 -9.11 -12.38
N ALA A 112 -0.52 -8.56 -12.86
CA ALA A 112 -0.15 -7.17 -12.60
C ALA A 112 -1.19 -6.19 -13.16
N ALA A 113 -1.64 -6.39 -14.40
CA ALA A 113 -2.69 -5.56 -14.99
C ALA A 113 -4.02 -5.68 -14.22
N ALA A 114 -4.45 -6.92 -13.91
CA ALA A 114 -5.66 -7.14 -13.13
C ALA A 114 -5.56 -6.52 -11.73
N GLY A 115 -4.42 -6.71 -11.06
CA GLY A 115 -4.13 -6.13 -9.75
C GLY A 115 -4.08 -4.59 -9.80
N ALA A 116 -3.54 -4.00 -10.87
CA ALA A 116 -3.54 -2.56 -11.09
C ALA A 116 -4.97 -2.01 -11.22
N LEU A 117 -5.82 -2.69 -11.98
CA LEU A 117 -7.22 -2.31 -12.18
C LEU A 117 -8.01 -2.43 -10.87
N ILE A 118 -7.87 -3.53 -10.15
CA ILE A 118 -8.56 -3.75 -8.87
C ILE A 118 -8.05 -2.76 -7.81
N GLY A 119 -6.73 -2.58 -7.71
CA GLY A 119 -6.10 -1.67 -6.76
C GLY A 119 -6.44 -0.21 -7.02
N GLY A 120 -6.42 0.22 -8.30
CA GLY A 120 -6.79 1.57 -8.71
C GLY A 120 -8.28 1.84 -8.60
N GLY A 121 -9.11 0.91 -9.09
CA GLY A 121 -10.57 0.98 -9.03
C GLY A 121 -11.10 0.98 -7.60
N GLY A 122 -10.63 0.06 -6.76
CA GLY A 122 -10.98 0.00 -5.34
C GLY A 122 -10.57 1.27 -4.59
N SER A 123 -9.39 1.80 -4.88
CA SER A 123 -8.91 3.05 -4.28
C SER A 123 -9.70 4.29 -4.74
N TYR A 124 -10.19 4.28 -5.98
CA TYR A 124 -11.06 5.33 -6.50
C TYR A 124 -12.42 5.31 -5.80
N VAL A 125 -13.05 4.13 -5.70
CA VAL A 125 -14.33 3.95 -5.00
C VAL A 125 -14.19 4.37 -3.53
N TYR A 126 -13.15 3.90 -2.83
CA TYR A 126 -12.88 4.29 -1.45
C TYR A 126 -12.76 5.82 -1.27
N SER A 127 -12.02 6.45 -2.19
CA SER A 127 -11.83 7.90 -2.17
C SER A 127 -13.15 8.65 -2.43
N ARG A 128 -14.00 8.13 -3.32
CA ARG A 128 -15.32 8.71 -3.62
C ARG A 128 -16.27 8.56 -2.44
N SER A 129 -16.36 7.40 -1.83
CA SER A 129 -17.21 7.15 -0.65
C SER A 129 -16.84 8.06 0.52
N ARG A 130 -15.55 8.32 0.73
CA ARG A 130 -15.10 9.29 1.75
C ARG A 130 -15.41 10.75 1.44
N ARG A 131 -15.63 11.13 0.17
CA ARG A 131 -16.10 12.48 -0.18
C ARG A 131 -17.58 12.63 0.17
N ALA A 132 -18.38 11.61 -0.11
CA ALA A 132 -19.80 11.62 0.22
C ALA A 132 -20.03 11.79 1.72
N ARG A 133 -19.30 11.04 2.57
CA ARG A 133 -19.36 11.14 4.03
C ARG A 133 -18.81 12.43 4.67
N ARG A 134 -18.28 13.36 3.89
CA ARG A 134 -17.83 14.67 4.41
C ARG A 134 -18.77 15.80 4.03
N ARG A 135 -19.76 15.52 3.18
CA ARG A 135 -20.81 16.47 2.80
C ARG A 135 -22.06 16.33 3.67
N TYR A 136 -22.17 15.23 4.39
CA TYR A 136 -23.05 15.04 5.54
C TYR A 136 -22.18 15.10 6.79
#